data_AF-A0AAV0W2V4-F1
#
_entry.id   AF-A0AAV0W2V4-F1
#
_cell.length_a   1.000
_cell.length_b   1.000
_cell.length_c   1.000
_cell.angle_alpha   90.00
_cell.angle_beta   90.00
_cell.angle_gamma   90.00
#
_symmetry.space_group_name_H-M   'P 1'
#
loop_
_entity.id
_entity.type
_entity.pdbx_description
1 polymer ?
#
loop_
_entity_poly.entity_id
_entity_poly.type
_entity_poly.pdbx_seq_one_letter_code
_entity_poly.pdbx_strand_id
1 'polypeptide(L)'
;MLEQKNNSDQVLNTVRSIVYHLNYVNWVKMTQKMMALPINNVKLLDDITNIIFDRALKRQNYTHIYAQMCTRLINDSKFNNLIATGTEITFQKVLLKKCHDVFYSNYQEELNKLKDTMKNDNMVPKKCLSGVLNNFLFNFQKRSICNCRFIGELFKNGAFPEKYILKCIGDLGKEKNDNNYELQMHCLCIILQSVGLILSKTSYDLNKNINKLVSSMENHGMSSTLKCLIKKLKIMNSKGWMDEGNCF
;
A
#
# COMPACT_ATOMS: atom_id res chain seq x y z
N MET A 1 -0.50 4.65 -35.12
CA MET A 1 0.36 4.38 -33.92
C MET A 1 0.72 5.66 -33.17
N LEU A 2 1.14 6.74 -33.86
CA LEU A 2 1.45 8.05 -33.25
C LEU A 2 0.21 8.72 -32.59
N GLU A 3 -0.95 8.72 -33.24
CA GLU A 3 -2.18 9.33 -32.68
C GLU A 3 -2.72 8.61 -31.43
N GLN A 4 -2.75 7.27 -31.44
CA GLN A 4 -3.16 6.48 -30.26
C GLN A 4 -2.20 6.67 -29.08
N LYS A 5 -0.89 6.80 -29.36
CA LYS A 5 0.13 7.13 -28.36
C LYS A 5 -0.10 8.52 -27.77
N ASN A 6 -0.33 9.52 -28.64
CA ASN A 6 -0.58 10.91 -28.22
C ASN A 6 -1.86 11.04 -27.37
N ASN A 7 -2.93 10.30 -27.71
CA ASN A 7 -4.16 10.27 -26.92
C ASN A 7 -3.94 9.61 -25.54
N SER A 8 -3.16 8.53 -25.48
CA SER A 8 -2.82 7.87 -24.21
C SER A 8 -2.01 8.80 -23.28
N ASP A 9 -1.05 9.55 -23.83
CA ASP A 9 -0.25 10.51 -23.05
C ASP A 9 -1.10 11.66 -22.49
N GLN A 10 -2.08 12.17 -23.25
CA GLN A 10 -3.05 13.18 -22.78
C GLN A 10 -3.92 12.65 -21.63
N VAL A 11 -4.40 11.41 -21.74
CA VAL A 11 -5.13 10.75 -20.65
C VAL A 11 -4.26 10.64 -19.41
N LEU A 12 -3.01 10.16 -19.54
CA LEU A 12 -2.09 10.03 -18.41
C LEU A 12 -1.73 11.37 -17.77
N ASN A 13 -1.58 12.44 -18.54
CA ASN A 13 -1.37 13.78 -17.99
C ASN A 13 -2.59 14.28 -17.20
N THR A 14 -3.79 13.99 -17.69
CA THR A 14 -5.03 14.29 -16.97
C THR A 14 -5.11 13.50 -15.66
N VAL A 15 -4.79 12.21 -15.68
CA VAL A 15 -4.74 11.34 -14.49
C VAL A 15 -3.75 11.90 -13.46
N ARG A 16 -2.54 12.29 -13.89
CA ARG A 16 -1.53 12.93 -13.02
C ARG A 16 -2.06 14.20 -12.38
N SER A 17 -2.74 15.06 -13.15
CA SER A 17 -3.37 16.28 -12.61
C SER A 17 -4.45 15.95 -11.57
N ILE A 18 -5.34 15.00 -11.88
CA ILE A 18 -6.41 14.57 -10.97
C ILE A 18 -5.83 14.10 -9.63
N VAL A 19 -4.87 13.17 -9.64
CA VAL A 19 -4.30 12.64 -8.38
C VAL A 19 -3.38 13.65 -7.68
N TYR A 20 -2.82 14.62 -8.42
CA TYR A 20 -2.03 15.69 -7.83
C TYR A 20 -2.90 16.60 -6.97
N HIS A 21 -4.06 17.02 -7.48
CA HIS A 21 -4.99 17.95 -6.82
C HIS A 21 -6.03 17.29 -5.92
N LEU A 22 -6.08 15.96 -5.84
CA LEU A 22 -7.05 15.21 -5.03
C LEU A 22 -6.99 15.61 -3.54
N ASN A 23 -8.12 15.94 -2.92
CA ASN A 23 -8.25 16.26 -1.50
C ASN A 23 -9.66 15.94 -0.97
N TYR A 24 -9.89 16.08 0.34
CA TYR A 24 -11.16 15.75 0.99
C TYR A 24 -12.37 16.56 0.50
N VAL A 25 -12.16 17.73 -0.08
CA VAL A 25 -13.24 18.60 -0.59
C VAL A 25 -13.62 18.20 -2.02
N ASN A 26 -12.62 17.92 -2.86
CA ASN A 26 -12.83 17.72 -4.29
C ASN A 26 -12.83 16.26 -4.74
N TRP A 27 -12.64 15.29 -3.83
CA TRP A 27 -12.43 13.89 -4.21
C TRP A 27 -13.55 13.33 -5.09
N VAL A 28 -14.81 13.63 -4.79
CA VAL A 28 -15.96 13.17 -5.59
C VAL A 28 -15.86 13.66 -7.03
N LYS A 29 -15.63 14.97 -7.22
CA LYS A 29 -15.48 15.60 -8.54
C LYS A 29 -14.26 15.04 -9.28
N MET A 30 -13.16 14.80 -8.58
CA MET A 30 -11.94 14.23 -9.16
C MET A 30 -12.13 12.77 -9.57
N THR A 31 -12.86 11.97 -8.79
CA THR A 31 -13.22 10.60 -9.17
C THR A 31 -14.15 10.58 -10.39
N GLN A 32 -15.14 11.47 -10.46
CA GLN A 32 -16.00 11.57 -11.65
C GLN A 32 -15.19 11.92 -12.91
N LYS A 33 -14.23 12.85 -12.80
CA LYS A 33 -13.31 13.14 -13.91
C LYS A 33 -12.48 11.91 -14.31
N MET A 34 -12.00 11.13 -13.35
CA MET A 34 -11.27 9.88 -13.61
C MET A 34 -12.13 8.86 -14.37
N MET A 35 -13.38 8.67 -13.94
CA MET A 35 -14.35 7.74 -14.55
C MET A 35 -14.80 8.16 -15.96
N ALA A 36 -14.67 9.45 -16.29
CA ALA A 36 -14.98 9.97 -17.62
C ALA A 36 -13.87 9.71 -18.65
N LEU A 37 -12.68 9.28 -18.23
CA LEU A 37 -11.55 9.07 -19.14
C LEU A 37 -11.77 7.87 -20.08
N PRO A 38 -11.35 7.97 -21.35
CA PRO A 38 -11.39 6.86 -22.27
C PRO A 38 -10.26 5.87 -21.96
N ILE A 39 -10.63 4.64 -21.54
CA ILE A 39 -9.69 3.54 -21.35
C ILE A 39 -9.96 2.50 -22.42
N ASN A 40 -8.97 2.27 -23.28
CA ASN A 40 -9.13 1.45 -24.48
C ASN A 40 -8.14 0.29 -24.58
N ASN A 41 -7.19 0.17 -23.64
CA ASN A 41 -6.21 -0.91 -23.64
C ASN A 41 -5.64 -1.20 -22.25
N VAL A 42 -5.11 -2.41 -22.08
CA VAL A 42 -4.60 -2.92 -20.79
C VAL A 42 -3.39 -2.13 -20.29
N LYS A 43 -2.51 -1.66 -21.19
CA LYS A 43 -1.34 -0.86 -20.80
C LYS A 43 -1.78 0.46 -20.17
N LEU A 44 -2.74 1.15 -20.78
CA LEU A 44 -3.27 2.40 -20.25
C LEU A 44 -3.94 2.19 -18.88
N LEU A 45 -4.68 1.09 -18.69
CA LEU A 45 -5.23 0.73 -17.38
C LEU A 45 -4.12 0.52 -16.34
N ASP A 46 -3.04 -0.20 -16.71
CA ASP A 46 -1.89 -0.41 -15.82
C ASP A 46 -1.21 0.91 -15.43
N ASP A 47 -0.95 1.79 -16.41
CA ASP A 47 -0.32 3.09 -16.21
C ASP A 47 -1.18 4.02 -15.33
N ILE A 48 -2.50 4.05 -15.54
CA ILE A 48 -3.44 4.79 -14.68
C ILE A 48 -3.38 4.25 -13.25
N THR A 49 -3.41 2.93 -13.09
CA THR A 49 -3.37 2.28 -11.78
C THR A 49 -2.03 2.57 -11.08
N ASN A 50 -0.92 2.59 -11.81
CA ASN A 50 0.41 2.96 -11.29
C ASN A 50 0.41 4.39 -10.74
N ILE A 51 -0.12 5.34 -11.49
CA ILE A 51 -0.16 6.76 -11.07
C ILE A 51 -0.98 6.93 -9.79
N ILE A 52 -2.15 6.28 -9.70
CA ILE A 52 -3.00 6.33 -8.50
C ILE A 52 -2.27 5.69 -7.30
N PHE A 53 -1.72 4.49 -7.48
CA PHE A 53 -1.01 3.75 -6.44
C PHE A 53 0.19 4.53 -5.89
N ASP A 54 1.08 5.00 -6.76
CA ASP A 54 2.26 5.77 -6.36
C ASP A 54 1.88 7.04 -5.61
N ARG A 55 0.81 7.71 -6.05
CA ARG A 55 0.34 8.93 -5.37
C ARG A 55 -0.26 8.61 -4.00
N ALA A 56 -1.00 7.51 -3.87
CA ALA A 56 -1.56 7.05 -2.61
C ALA A 56 -0.46 6.73 -1.58
N LEU A 57 0.61 6.05 -2.00
CA LEU A 57 1.75 5.76 -1.11
C LEU A 57 2.53 7.02 -0.72
N LYS A 58 2.65 8.00 -1.62
CA LYS A 58 3.32 9.28 -1.33
C LYS A 58 2.51 10.18 -0.39
N ARG A 59 1.18 10.07 -0.39
CA ARG A 59 0.26 10.93 0.38
C ARG A 59 -0.50 10.12 1.43
N GLN A 60 0.23 9.54 2.38
CA GLN A 60 -0.31 8.63 3.41
C GLN A 60 -1.52 9.16 4.22
N ASN A 61 -1.67 10.48 4.38
CA ASN A 61 -2.80 11.06 5.11
C ASN A 61 -4.09 11.01 4.27
N TYR A 62 -3.97 10.95 2.95
CA TYR A 62 -5.08 10.95 2.00
C TYR A 62 -5.42 9.54 1.51
N THR A 63 -4.80 8.49 2.05
CA THR A 63 -4.96 7.11 1.58
C THR A 63 -6.43 6.66 1.56
N HIS A 64 -7.24 7.12 2.52
CA HIS A 64 -8.69 6.88 2.56
C HIS A 64 -9.43 7.35 1.29
N ILE A 65 -9.19 8.58 0.83
CA ILE A 65 -9.88 9.10 -0.36
C ILE A 65 -9.38 8.46 -1.66
N TYR A 66 -8.12 7.99 -1.70
CA TYR A 66 -7.64 7.15 -2.80
C TYR A 66 -8.35 5.79 -2.81
N ALA A 67 -8.57 5.17 -1.65
CA ALA A 67 -9.30 3.90 -1.56
C ALA A 67 -10.76 4.05 -2.00
N GLN A 68 -11.43 5.15 -1.62
CA GLN A 68 -12.77 5.47 -2.11
C GLN A 68 -12.81 5.66 -3.64
N MET A 69 -11.83 6.37 -4.21
CA MET A 69 -11.69 6.50 -5.66
C MET A 69 -11.52 5.11 -6.30
N CYS A 70 -10.58 4.31 -5.83
CA CYS A 70 -10.33 2.95 -6.34
C CYS A 70 -11.60 2.09 -6.31
N THR A 71 -12.38 2.14 -5.23
CA THR A 71 -13.64 1.40 -5.10
C THR A 71 -14.64 1.79 -6.20
N ARG A 72 -14.77 3.09 -6.51
CA ARG A 72 -15.63 3.52 -7.62
C ARG A 72 -15.12 3.05 -8.98
N LEU A 73 -13.80 3.06 -9.20
CA LEU A 73 -13.20 2.55 -10.44
C LEU A 73 -13.43 1.03 -10.57
N ILE A 74 -13.31 0.27 -9.48
CA ILE A 74 -13.59 -1.17 -9.46
C ILE A 74 -15.04 -1.47 -9.84
N ASN A 75 -15.98 -0.59 -9.52
CA ASN A 75 -17.40 -0.77 -9.85
C ASN A 75 -17.81 -0.19 -11.21
N ASP A 76 -16.88 0.41 -11.96
CA ASP A 76 -17.15 0.99 -13.28
C ASP A 76 -16.75 0.01 -14.38
N SER A 77 -17.68 -0.34 -15.27
CA SER A 77 -17.45 -1.32 -16.34
C SER A 77 -16.31 -0.91 -17.30
N LYS A 78 -16.05 0.39 -17.47
CA LYS A 78 -14.93 0.88 -18.31
C LYS A 78 -13.56 0.42 -17.82
N PHE A 79 -13.43 0.15 -16.53
CA PHE A 79 -12.19 -0.26 -15.87
C PHE A 79 -12.05 -1.79 -15.75
N ASN A 80 -13.06 -2.54 -16.19
CA ASN A 80 -13.15 -3.99 -15.97
C ASN A 80 -13.41 -4.81 -17.23
N ASN A 81 -13.79 -4.20 -18.35
CA ASN A 81 -14.14 -4.91 -19.59
C ASN A 81 -12.96 -5.17 -20.55
N LEU A 82 -11.70 -5.11 -20.07
CA LEU A 82 -10.53 -5.32 -20.94
C LEU A 82 -10.10 -6.79 -20.92
N ILE A 83 -9.77 -7.33 -22.10
CA ILE A 83 -9.26 -8.71 -22.25
C ILE A 83 -7.83 -8.66 -22.76
N ALA A 84 -6.93 -9.38 -22.10
CA ALA A 84 -5.59 -9.68 -22.62
C ALA A 84 -5.37 -11.19 -22.57
N THR A 85 -4.89 -11.75 -23.69
CA THR A 85 -4.53 -13.19 -23.79
C THR A 85 -5.61 -14.13 -23.23
N GLY A 86 -6.88 -13.86 -23.56
CA GLY A 86 -8.02 -14.67 -23.11
C GLY A 86 -8.41 -14.51 -21.63
N THR A 87 -7.74 -13.64 -20.87
CA THR A 87 -8.03 -13.34 -19.47
C THR A 87 -8.59 -11.93 -19.32
N GLU A 88 -9.69 -11.80 -18.58
CA GLU A 88 -10.23 -10.51 -18.19
C GLU A 88 -9.27 -9.79 -17.22
N ILE A 89 -8.85 -8.59 -17.61
CA ILE A 89 -8.02 -7.71 -16.80
C ILE A 89 -8.89 -6.60 -16.23
N THR A 90 -9.00 -6.59 -14.91
CA THR A 90 -9.77 -5.61 -14.15
C THR A 90 -8.86 -4.67 -13.39
N PHE A 91 -9.34 -3.45 -13.11
CA PHE A 91 -8.61 -2.51 -12.26
C PHE A 91 -8.28 -3.11 -10.89
N GLN A 92 -9.20 -3.88 -10.30
CA GLN A 92 -8.97 -4.57 -9.02
C GLN A 92 -7.78 -5.55 -9.11
N LYS A 93 -7.70 -6.38 -10.17
CA LYS A 93 -6.59 -7.35 -10.35
C LYS A 93 -5.25 -6.62 -10.48
N VAL A 94 -5.22 -5.54 -11.27
CA VAL A 94 -4.01 -4.73 -11.45
C VAL A 94 -3.58 -4.06 -10.14
N LEU A 95 -4.52 -3.47 -9.38
CA LEU A 95 -4.23 -2.82 -8.11
C LEU A 95 -3.77 -3.82 -7.04
N LEU A 96 -4.41 -4.99 -6.96
CA LEU A 96 -4.00 -6.09 -6.08
C LEU A 96 -2.57 -6.52 -6.37
N LYS A 97 -2.21 -6.67 -7.66
CA LYS A 97 -0.85 -7.03 -8.06
C LYS A 97 0.16 -5.98 -7.58
N LYS A 98 -0.11 -4.68 -7.77
CA LYS A 98 0.80 -3.62 -7.28
C LYS A 98 0.99 -3.64 -5.76
N CYS A 99 -0.11 -3.81 -5.01
CA CYS A 99 -0.04 -3.93 -3.56
C CYS A 99 0.75 -5.18 -3.13
N HIS A 100 0.54 -6.31 -3.82
CA HIS A 100 1.25 -7.56 -3.60
C HIS A 100 2.76 -7.41 -3.88
N ASP A 101 3.14 -6.84 -5.02
CA ASP A 101 4.53 -6.67 -5.43
C ASP A 101 5.32 -5.83 -4.40
N VAL A 102 4.70 -4.78 -3.84
CA VAL A 102 5.30 -3.98 -2.76
C VAL A 102 5.28 -4.72 -1.42
N PHE A 103 4.24 -5.50 -1.12
CA PHE A 103 4.15 -6.21 0.15
C PHE A 103 5.20 -7.32 0.29
N TYR A 104 5.48 -8.02 -0.81
CA TYR A 104 6.45 -9.12 -0.86
C TYR A 104 7.81 -8.71 -1.43
N SER A 105 8.07 -7.41 -1.59
CA SER A 105 9.36 -6.91 -2.06
C SER A 105 10.49 -7.37 -1.12
N ASN A 106 11.57 -7.90 -1.70
CA ASN A 106 12.73 -8.35 -0.94
C ASN A 106 13.74 -7.21 -0.77
N TYR A 107 13.90 -6.73 0.47
CA TYR A 107 14.85 -5.67 0.80
C TYR A 107 16.28 -5.98 0.33
N GLN A 108 16.77 -7.19 0.55
CA GLN A 108 18.15 -7.56 0.19
C GLN A 108 18.34 -7.59 -1.33
N GLU A 109 17.34 -8.07 -2.06
CA GLU A 109 17.36 -8.08 -3.51
C GLU A 109 17.39 -6.65 -4.08
N GLU A 110 16.51 -5.77 -3.61
CA GLU A 110 16.49 -4.37 -4.04
C GLU A 110 17.76 -3.62 -3.63
N LEU A 111 18.29 -3.89 -2.43
CA LEU A 111 19.54 -3.34 -1.95
C LEU A 111 20.73 -3.76 -2.82
N ASN A 112 20.77 -5.03 -3.24
CA ASN A 112 21.82 -5.55 -4.12
C ASN A 112 21.73 -4.91 -5.51
N LYS A 113 20.52 -4.78 -6.08
CA LYS A 113 20.32 -4.06 -7.37
C LYS A 113 20.79 -2.61 -7.30
N LEU A 114 20.52 -1.91 -6.19
CA LEU A 114 21.00 -0.55 -5.97
C LEU A 114 22.53 -0.52 -5.91
N LYS A 115 23.15 -1.42 -5.14
CA LYS A 115 24.62 -1.53 -5.03
C LYS A 115 25.27 -1.83 -6.38
N ASP A 116 24.68 -2.68 -7.20
CA ASP A 116 25.24 -3.04 -8.51
C ASP A 116 25.12 -1.88 -9.50
N THR A 117 24.02 -1.13 -9.46
CA THR A 117 23.88 0.10 -10.26
C THR A 117 24.93 1.13 -9.86
N MET A 118 25.19 1.30 -8.56
CA MET A 118 26.22 2.22 -8.05
C MET A 118 27.66 1.78 -8.37
N LYS A 119 27.93 0.48 -8.55
CA LYS A 119 29.25 0.01 -8.99
C LYS A 119 29.52 0.34 -10.46
N ASN A 120 28.47 0.35 -11.28
CA ASN A 120 28.57 0.67 -12.70
C ASN A 120 28.71 2.19 -12.93
N ASP A 121 28.14 3.01 -12.04
CA ASP A 121 28.35 4.46 -12.01
C ASP A 121 29.62 4.81 -11.20
N ASN A 122 30.79 4.80 -11.87
CA ASN A 122 32.11 5.16 -11.32
C ASN A 122 32.24 6.59 -10.74
N MET A 123 31.13 7.34 -10.59
CA MET A 123 31.11 8.75 -10.19
C MET A 123 30.61 9.02 -8.76
N VAL A 124 30.23 8.02 -7.95
CA VAL A 124 29.70 8.26 -6.59
C VAL A 124 30.82 8.27 -5.53
N PRO A 125 31.11 9.41 -4.87
CA PRO A 125 32.12 9.45 -3.81
C PRO A 125 31.72 8.57 -2.62
N LYS A 126 32.68 7.88 -1.97
CA LYS A 126 32.43 6.98 -0.83
C LYS A 126 31.61 7.60 0.32
N LYS A 127 31.74 8.92 0.57
CA LYS A 127 30.93 9.67 1.57
C LYS A 127 29.45 9.82 1.19
N CYS A 128 29.10 9.76 -0.10
CA CYS A 128 27.72 9.80 -0.58
C CYS A 128 27.02 8.43 -0.43
N LEU A 129 27.80 7.34 -0.39
CA LEU A 129 27.30 5.96 -0.38
C LEU A 129 26.46 5.63 0.86
N SER A 130 26.89 6.07 2.05
CA SER A 130 26.12 5.86 3.29
C SER A 130 24.79 6.64 3.27
N GLY A 131 24.77 7.85 2.72
CA GLY A 131 23.56 8.65 2.54
C GLY A 131 22.57 7.98 1.59
N VAL A 132 23.05 7.45 0.46
CA VAL A 132 22.22 6.72 -0.51
C VAL A 132 21.60 5.46 0.11
N LEU A 133 22.39 4.67 0.84
CA LEU A 133 21.90 3.46 1.52
C LEU A 133 20.87 3.78 2.62
N ASN A 134 21.10 4.83 3.42
CA ASN A 134 20.16 5.27 4.45
C ASN A 134 18.85 5.78 3.82
N ASN A 135 18.93 6.56 2.74
CA ASN A 135 17.75 7.03 2.02
C ASN A 135 16.98 5.86 1.39
N PHE A 136 17.69 4.86 0.85
CA PHE A 136 17.06 3.66 0.33
C PHE A 136 16.31 2.88 1.43
N LEU A 137 16.95 2.62 2.57
CA LEU A 137 16.30 1.96 3.71
C LEU A 137 15.06 2.72 4.17
N PHE A 138 15.18 4.04 4.34
CA PHE A 138 14.06 4.90 4.73
C PHE A 138 12.90 4.81 3.72
N ASN A 139 13.19 4.90 2.42
CA ASN A 139 12.18 4.83 1.38
C ASN A 139 11.52 3.45 1.29
N PHE A 140 12.31 2.37 1.45
CA PHE A 140 11.80 1.01 1.49
C PHE A 140 10.83 0.82 2.66
N GLN A 141 11.24 1.17 3.89
CA GLN A 141 10.40 1.08 5.08
C GLN A 141 9.13 1.92 4.93
N LYS A 142 9.26 3.18 4.49
CA LYS A 142 8.14 4.09 4.26
C LYS A 142 7.15 3.52 3.24
N ARG A 143 7.66 2.99 2.12
CA ARG A 143 6.83 2.39 1.06
C ARG A 143 6.06 1.18 1.59
N SER A 144 6.70 0.29 2.34
CA SER A 144 6.07 -0.89 2.93
C SER A 144 4.98 -0.54 3.94
N ILE A 145 5.23 0.43 4.82
CA ILE A 145 4.26 0.92 5.80
C ILE A 145 3.06 1.59 5.11
N CYS A 146 3.32 2.47 4.14
CA CYS A 146 2.26 3.14 3.40
C CYS A 146 1.42 2.15 2.58
N ASN A 147 2.04 1.11 2.01
CA ASN A 147 1.35 0.06 1.30
C ASN A 147 0.42 -0.72 2.23
N CYS A 148 0.88 -1.08 3.43
CA CYS A 148 0.04 -1.74 4.44
C CYS A 148 -1.15 -0.86 4.86
N ARG A 149 -0.94 0.44 5.05
CA ARG A 149 -2.04 1.38 5.32
C ARG A 149 -3.03 1.44 4.15
N PHE A 150 -2.55 1.44 2.91
CA PHE A 150 -3.41 1.49 1.73
C PHE A 150 -4.20 0.20 1.54
N ILE A 151 -3.58 -0.97 1.74
CA ILE A 151 -4.26 -2.27 1.76
C ILE A 151 -5.40 -2.27 2.78
N GLY A 152 -5.16 -1.75 3.99
CA GLY A 152 -6.18 -1.62 5.04
C GLY A 152 -7.35 -0.73 4.61
N GLU A 153 -7.08 0.45 4.06
CA GLU A 153 -8.12 1.34 3.56
C GLU A 153 -8.88 0.77 2.36
N LEU A 154 -8.21 0.05 1.45
CA LEU A 154 -8.86 -0.64 0.33
C LEU A 154 -9.80 -1.74 0.84
N PHE A 155 -9.39 -2.53 1.82
CA PHE A 155 -10.27 -3.52 2.46
C PHE A 155 -11.48 -2.85 3.13
N LYS A 156 -11.27 -1.79 3.93
CA LYS A 156 -12.36 -1.06 4.60
C LYS A 156 -13.44 -0.53 3.64
N ASN A 157 -13.04 -0.15 2.43
CA ASN A 157 -13.95 0.36 1.41
C ASN A 157 -14.53 -0.75 0.51
N GLY A 158 -14.27 -2.03 0.80
CA GLY A 158 -14.75 -3.15 0.00
C GLY A 158 -14.01 -3.36 -1.32
N ALA A 159 -12.91 -2.63 -1.55
CA ALA A 159 -12.10 -2.79 -2.75
C ALA A 159 -11.33 -4.11 -2.74
N PHE A 160 -10.85 -4.58 -1.58
CA PHE A 160 -10.13 -5.86 -1.44
C PHE A 160 -10.94 -6.88 -0.62
N PRO A 161 -10.89 -8.17 -0.98
CA PRO A 161 -11.65 -9.20 -0.28
C PRO A 161 -11.01 -9.58 1.06
N GLU A 162 -11.82 -10.05 2.01
CA GLU A 162 -11.37 -10.48 3.35
C GLU A 162 -10.23 -11.50 3.30
N LYS A 163 -10.32 -12.48 2.40
CA LYS A 163 -9.27 -13.49 2.20
C LYS A 163 -7.88 -12.88 1.94
N TYR A 164 -7.80 -11.73 1.27
CA TYR A 164 -6.53 -11.08 0.97
C TYR A 164 -5.96 -10.41 2.21
N ILE A 165 -6.77 -9.67 2.97
CA ILE A 165 -6.31 -9.01 4.20
C ILE A 165 -5.88 -10.03 5.27
N LEU A 166 -6.64 -11.12 5.44
CA LEU A 166 -6.29 -12.19 6.38
C LEU A 166 -4.97 -12.87 6.00
N LYS A 167 -4.71 -13.07 4.69
CA LYS A 167 -3.42 -13.57 4.22
C LYS A 167 -2.28 -12.61 4.57
N CYS A 168 -2.45 -11.30 4.34
CA CYS A 168 -1.45 -10.30 4.71
C CYS A 168 -1.14 -10.33 6.22
N ILE A 169 -2.18 -10.37 7.08
CA ILE A 169 -2.01 -10.47 8.54
C ILE A 169 -1.26 -11.75 8.90
N GLY A 170 -1.66 -12.90 8.34
CA GLY A 170 -1.00 -14.18 8.57
C GLY A 170 0.48 -14.16 8.16
N ASP A 171 0.81 -13.61 6.98
CA ASP A 171 2.19 -13.52 6.49
C ASP A 171 3.06 -12.56 7.30
N LEU A 172 2.49 -11.47 7.84
CA LEU A 172 3.19 -10.57 8.75
C LEU A 172 3.36 -11.16 10.15
N GLY A 173 2.45 -12.04 10.60
CA GLY A 173 2.52 -12.72 11.89
C GLY A 173 3.49 -13.92 11.94
N LYS A 174 3.96 -14.40 10.79
CA LYS A 174 4.97 -15.47 10.70
C LYS A 174 6.31 -15.02 11.27
N GLU A 175 7.00 -15.95 11.92
CA GLU A 175 8.38 -15.75 12.36
C GLU A 175 9.32 -15.60 11.16
N LYS A 176 10.16 -14.58 11.23
CA LYS A 176 11.24 -14.36 10.27
C LYS A 176 12.52 -14.08 11.03
N ASN A 177 13.58 -14.79 10.66
CA ASN A 177 14.94 -14.56 11.15
C ASN A 177 15.66 -13.59 10.20
N ASP A 178 15.11 -12.39 10.01
CA ASP A 178 15.70 -11.41 9.09
C ASP A 178 15.83 -10.01 9.71
N ASN A 179 16.66 -9.19 9.06
CA ASN A 179 16.96 -7.81 9.46
C ASN A 179 15.75 -6.86 9.34
N ASN A 180 14.58 -7.33 8.89
CA ASN A 180 13.37 -6.54 8.68
C ASN A 180 12.26 -6.88 9.68
N TYR A 181 12.56 -7.63 10.74
CA TYR A 181 11.58 -8.03 11.74
C TYR A 181 10.84 -6.83 12.36
N GLU A 182 11.54 -5.73 12.67
CA GLU A 182 10.90 -4.52 13.20
C GLU A 182 9.92 -3.90 12.20
N LEU A 183 10.31 -3.80 10.92
CA LEU A 183 9.43 -3.32 9.85
C LEU A 183 8.20 -4.23 9.69
N GLN A 184 8.39 -5.55 9.77
CA GLN A 184 7.30 -6.53 9.70
C GLN A 184 6.29 -6.31 10.83
N MET A 185 6.74 -6.17 12.08
CA MET A 185 5.87 -5.90 13.23
C MET A 185 5.17 -4.54 13.11
N HIS A 186 5.85 -3.52 12.57
CA HIS A 186 5.24 -2.22 12.29
C HIS A 186 4.14 -2.35 11.23
N CYS A 187 4.39 -3.04 10.12
CA CYS A 187 3.38 -3.32 9.10
C CYS A 187 2.17 -4.08 9.66
N LEU A 188 2.39 -5.07 10.53
CA LEU A 188 1.31 -5.79 11.21
C LEU A 188 0.47 -4.86 12.06
N CYS A 189 1.12 -3.98 12.84
CA CYS A 189 0.42 -2.98 13.64
C CYS A 189 -0.45 -2.07 12.77
N ILE A 190 0.08 -1.58 11.65
CA ILE A 190 -0.62 -0.66 10.74
C ILE A 190 -1.86 -1.31 10.12
N ILE A 191 -1.75 -2.57 9.68
CA ILE A 191 -2.91 -3.31 9.15
C ILE A 191 -3.95 -3.49 10.26
N LEU A 192 -3.57 -4.03 11.41
CA LEU A 192 -4.51 -4.30 12.51
C LEU A 192 -5.20 -3.02 13.01
N GLN A 193 -4.49 -1.91 13.09
CA GLN A 193 -5.09 -0.61 13.46
C GLN A 193 -6.19 -0.19 12.48
N SER A 194 -6.01 -0.47 11.19
CA SER A 194 -6.98 -0.11 10.14
C SER A 194 -8.18 -1.05 10.13
N VAL A 195 -7.95 -2.36 10.20
CA VAL A 195 -8.98 -3.38 9.89
C VAL A 195 -9.55 -4.08 11.12
N GLY A 196 -8.96 -3.89 12.30
CA GLY A 196 -9.29 -4.65 13.51
C GLY A 196 -10.74 -4.53 13.94
N LEU A 197 -11.37 -3.35 13.84
CA LEU A 197 -12.80 -3.17 14.13
C LEU A 197 -13.72 -3.93 13.16
N ILE A 198 -13.31 -4.09 11.89
CA ILE A 198 -14.11 -4.85 10.93
C ILE A 198 -13.94 -6.35 11.21
N LEU A 199 -12.70 -6.80 11.43
CA LEU A 199 -12.40 -8.20 11.70
C LEU A 199 -12.90 -8.67 13.07
N SER A 200 -13.01 -7.79 14.07
CA SER A 200 -13.56 -8.15 15.39
C SER A 200 -15.05 -8.52 15.34
N LYS A 201 -15.74 -8.16 14.25
CA LYS A 201 -17.13 -8.52 13.97
C LYS A 201 -17.26 -9.82 13.15
N THR A 202 -16.15 -10.43 12.75
CA THR A 202 -16.13 -11.72 12.06
C THR A 202 -15.68 -12.83 13.03
N SER A 203 -15.56 -14.07 12.54
CA SER A 203 -15.05 -15.21 13.33
C SER A 203 -13.53 -15.20 13.51
N TYR A 204 -12.83 -14.18 12.99
CA TYR A 204 -11.37 -14.12 13.03
C TYR A 204 -10.85 -13.75 14.42
N ASP A 205 -10.03 -14.64 15.02
CA ASP A 205 -9.41 -14.37 16.32
C ASP A 205 -8.20 -13.42 16.20
N LEU A 206 -8.41 -12.16 16.58
CA LEU A 206 -7.37 -11.14 16.62
C LEU A 206 -6.37 -11.33 17.78
N ASN A 207 -6.72 -12.09 18.82
CA ASN A 207 -5.87 -12.23 20.00
C ASN A 207 -4.54 -12.89 19.67
N LYS A 208 -4.52 -13.87 18.77
CA LYS A 208 -3.28 -14.50 18.30
C LYS A 208 -2.28 -13.47 17.76
N ASN A 209 -2.75 -12.50 16.98
CA ASN A 209 -1.89 -11.46 16.40
C ASN A 209 -1.41 -10.46 17.46
N ILE A 210 -2.30 -10.07 18.37
CA ILE A 210 -1.95 -9.15 19.47
C ILE A 210 -0.94 -9.79 20.41
N ASN A 211 -1.12 -11.06 20.78
CA ASN A 211 -0.17 -11.78 21.63
C ASN A 211 1.21 -11.89 20.96
N LYS A 212 1.25 -12.14 19.64
CA LYS A 212 2.50 -12.13 18.88
C LYS A 212 3.20 -10.77 18.95
N LEU A 213 2.47 -9.68 18.71
CA LEU A 213 3.01 -8.32 18.83
C LEU A 213 3.53 -8.03 20.24
N VAL A 214 2.80 -8.41 21.29
CA VAL A 214 3.24 -8.23 22.67
C VAL A 214 4.51 -9.02 22.96
N SER A 215 4.60 -10.29 22.57
CA SER A 215 5.85 -11.08 22.73
C SER A 215 7.04 -10.47 21.97
N SER A 216 6.79 -9.83 20.82
CA SER A 216 7.84 -9.22 20.03
C SER A 216 8.53 -8.03 20.72
N MET A 217 7.88 -7.43 21.73
CA MET A 217 8.41 -6.29 22.48
C MET A 217 9.60 -6.64 23.37
N GLU A 218 9.76 -7.92 23.72
CA GLU A 218 10.88 -8.44 24.52
C GLU A 218 12.20 -8.40 23.73
N ASN A 219 12.14 -8.27 22.41
CA ASN A 219 13.32 -8.08 21.58
C ASN A 219 13.98 -6.72 21.83
N HIS A 220 15.22 -6.74 22.33
CA HIS A 220 15.98 -5.54 22.73
C HIS A 220 16.23 -4.54 21.59
N GLY A 221 16.11 -4.94 20.31
CA GLY A 221 16.32 -4.08 19.15
C GLY A 221 15.13 -3.22 18.72
N MET A 222 13.94 -3.39 19.33
CA MET A 222 12.73 -2.69 18.88
C MET A 222 12.62 -1.25 19.41
N SER A 223 12.28 -0.31 18.54
CA SER A 223 12.09 1.10 18.87
C SER A 223 10.97 1.37 19.89
N SER A 224 11.13 2.43 20.67
CA SER A 224 10.13 2.89 21.64
C SER A 224 8.80 3.26 20.98
N THR A 225 8.84 3.86 19.79
CA THR A 225 7.66 4.21 18.99
C THR A 225 6.84 2.96 18.65
N LEU A 226 7.48 1.89 18.16
CA LEU A 226 6.76 0.66 17.84
C LEU A 226 6.20 -0.02 19.09
N LYS A 227 6.96 -0.03 20.20
CA LYS A 227 6.47 -0.52 21.50
C LYS A 227 5.22 0.24 21.97
N CYS A 228 5.17 1.56 21.77
CA CYS A 228 3.99 2.37 22.07
C CYS A 228 2.80 2.00 21.19
N LEU A 229 3.02 1.80 19.89
CA LEU A 229 2.00 1.39 18.94
C LEU A 229 1.41 0.01 19.31
N ILE A 230 2.24 -0.96 19.69
CA ILE A 230 1.81 -2.29 20.13
C ILE A 230 0.95 -2.18 21.40
N LYS A 231 1.38 -1.37 22.39
CA LYS A 231 0.59 -1.11 23.60
C LYS A 231 -0.79 -0.52 23.27
N LYS A 232 -0.85 0.44 22.33
CA LYS A 232 -2.12 1.02 21.86
C LYS A 232 -3.04 -0.05 21.27
N LEU A 233 -2.52 -0.92 20.41
CA LEU A 233 -3.30 -2.02 19.83
C LEU A 233 -3.78 -3.04 20.86
N LYS A 234 -2.96 -3.35 21.87
CA LYS A 234 -3.38 -4.21 23.00
C LYS A 234 -4.59 -3.61 23.72
N ILE A 235 -4.56 -2.30 23.98
CA ILE A 235 -5.68 -1.57 24.62
C ILE A 235 -6.92 -1.59 23.72
N MET A 236 -6.76 -1.30 22.42
CA MET A 236 -7.87 -1.36 21.47
C MET A 236 -8.52 -2.76 21.46
N ASN A 237 -7.72 -3.82 21.42
CA ASN A 237 -8.22 -5.19 21.45
C ASN A 237 -8.98 -5.52 22.74
N SER A 238 -8.46 -5.11 23.92
CA SER A 238 -9.15 -5.33 25.20
C SER A 238 -10.45 -4.55 25.34
N LYS A 239 -10.60 -3.44 24.62
CA LYS A 239 -11.81 -2.61 24.56
C LYS A 239 -12.77 -3.02 23.43
N GLY A 240 -12.56 -4.18 22.79
CA GLY A 240 -13.43 -4.67 21.72
C GLY A 240 -13.30 -3.88 20.40
N TRP A 241 -12.15 -3.24 20.16
CA TRP A 241 -11.86 -2.45 18.95
C TRP A 241 -12.78 -1.24 18.75
N MET A 242 -13.46 -0.79 19.80
CA MET A 242 -14.29 0.41 19.78
C MET A 242 -13.48 1.61 19.31
N ASP A 243 -14.02 2.35 18.34
CA ASP A 243 -13.37 3.47 17.69
C ASP A 243 -13.34 4.66 18.68
N GLU A 244 -12.30 4.74 19.51
CA GLU A 244 -11.96 6.00 20.18
C GLU A 244 -11.42 6.92 19.11
N GLY A 245 -12.35 7.62 18.44
CA GLY A 245 -12.13 8.39 17.23
C GLY A 245 -10.81 9.17 17.24
N ASN A 246 -10.09 9.06 16.13
CA ASN A 246 -9.02 9.96 15.70
C ASN A 246 -8.08 10.47 16.81
N CYS A 247 -7.07 9.67 17.14
CA CYS A 247 -5.81 10.22 17.61
C CYS A 247 -4.76 10.08 16.50
N PHE A 248 -4.76 11.12 15.66
CA PHE A 248 -3.80 11.64 14.67
C PHE A 248 -3.43 10.80 13.44
#